data_AF-A0A359EXD3-F1
#
_entry.id   AF-A0A359EXD3-F1
#
_cell.length_a   1.000
_cell.length_b   1.000
_cell.length_c   1.000
_cell.angle_alpha   90.00
_cell.angle_beta   90.00
_cell.angle_gamma   90.00
#
_symmetry.space_group_name_H-M   'P 1'
#
loop_
_entity.id
_entity.type
_entity.pdbx_description
1 polymer ?
#
loop_
_entity_poly.entity_id
_entity_poly.type
_entity_poly.pdbx_seq_one_letter_code
_entity_poly.pdbx_strand_id
1 'polypeptide(L)'
;MDFDKYVATVKRLKGVPAFDAFDMTTGENNEFGTYDIPNKHFTRYGLEHSNAVKVTSLKEEETAQKEKEEALRLASSIEKLRLQKVYLQEQMEKDKLDLTPYMADSNVVTMMNPMSFIGRANVQTAPNWRIRHGALDRDTALAIPAMLAVKLKNNDKAVDFKVAWDYGHDGDYDLPELFAWTDRICKIKDKADAILKDQQKKAKEQE
;
A
#
# COMPACT_ATOMS: atom_id res chain seq x y z
N MET A 1 -25.26 2.12 12.87
CA MET A 1 -24.36 1.01 13.24
C MET A 1 -23.55 1.45 14.44
N ASP A 2 -23.38 0.59 15.43
CA ASP A 2 -22.51 0.83 16.58
C ASP A 2 -21.16 0.18 16.27
N PHE A 3 -20.16 1.00 15.93
CA PHE A 3 -18.87 0.51 15.44
C PHE A 3 -18.03 -0.13 16.55
N ASP A 4 -18.06 0.44 17.76
CA ASP A 4 -17.31 -0.10 18.90
C ASP A 4 -17.81 -1.49 19.29
N LYS A 5 -19.14 -1.68 19.32
CA LYS A 5 -19.73 -3.01 19.53
C LYS A 5 -19.34 -3.98 18.43
N TYR A 6 -19.37 -3.54 17.16
CA TYR A 6 -18.96 -4.38 16.04
C TYR A 6 -17.49 -4.83 16.15
N VAL A 7 -16.56 -3.91 16.45
CA VAL A 7 -15.14 -4.24 16.65
C VAL A 7 -14.98 -5.20 17.84
N ALA A 8 -15.72 -5.00 18.93
CA ALA A 8 -15.70 -5.90 20.09
C ALA A 8 -16.24 -7.30 19.76
N THR A 9 -17.26 -7.40 18.90
CA THR A 9 -17.82 -8.68 18.43
C THR A 9 -16.85 -9.40 17.51
N VAL A 10 -16.27 -8.68 16.54
CA VAL A 10 -15.35 -9.24 15.55
C VAL A 10 -14.02 -9.63 16.20
N LYS A 11 -13.56 -8.92 17.24
CA LYS A 11 -12.32 -9.14 18.01
C LYS A 11 -11.04 -8.90 17.21
N ARG A 12 -9.93 -8.75 17.93
CA ARG A 12 -8.58 -8.59 17.37
C ARG A 12 -8.01 -9.94 16.93
N LEU A 13 -7.32 -9.98 15.78
CA LEU A 13 -6.63 -11.17 15.29
C LEU A 13 -5.12 -11.14 15.57
N LYS A 14 -4.42 -10.09 15.11
CA LYS A 14 -2.94 -10.02 15.08
C LYS A 14 -2.33 -9.34 16.31
N GLY A 15 -1.03 -9.54 16.54
CA GLY A 15 -0.20 -8.88 17.56
C GLY A 15 0.09 -7.39 17.27
N VAL A 16 0.89 -6.72 18.10
CA VAL A 16 1.38 -5.34 17.85
C VAL A 16 2.91 -5.38 17.68
N PRO A 17 3.46 -4.84 16.57
CA PRO A 17 2.76 -4.42 15.35
C PRO A 17 2.16 -5.61 14.60
N ALA A 18 1.14 -5.36 13.77
CA ALA A 18 0.39 -6.45 13.11
C ALA A 18 1.11 -7.05 11.88
N PHE A 19 2.04 -6.31 11.27
CA PHE A 19 2.66 -6.68 10.00
C PHE A 19 4.19 -6.60 10.07
N ASP A 20 4.75 -5.47 10.51
CA ASP A 20 6.21 -5.32 10.67
C ASP A 20 6.58 -5.58 12.13
N ALA A 21 6.82 -6.84 12.50
CA ALA A 21 7.11 -7.19 13.89
C ALA A 21 8.52 -6.72 14.29
N PHE A 22 8.67 -6.28 15.54
CA PHE A 22 9.95 -5.79 16.07
C PHE A 22 11.06 -6.85 16.10
N ASP A 23 10.69 -8.13 16.10
CA ASP A 23 11.59 -9.27 16.03
C ASP A 23 11.70 -9.90 14.62
N MET A 24 11.07 -9.27 13.62
CA MET A 24 11.06 -9.69 12.21
C MET A 24 10.49 -11.10 11.96
N THR A 25 9.53 -11.54 12.77
CA THR A 25 8.99 -12.91 12.71
C THR A 25 7.75 -13.09 11.83
N THR A 26 7.17 -12.03 11.27
CA THR A 26 5.96 -12.15 10.43
C THR A 26 6.28 -12.62 9.02
N GLY A 27 5.24 -13.09 8.32
CA GLY A 27 5.36 -13.41 6.90
C GLY A 27 5.70 -12.18 6.05
N GLU A 28 5.19 -11.00 6.42
CA GLU A 28 5.51 -9.76 5.71
C GLU A 28 6.97 -9.34 5.90
N ASN A 29 7.57 -9.56 7.07
CA ASN A 29 9.01 -9.36 7.24
C ASN A 29 9.81 -10.27 6.30
N ASN A 30 9.36 -11.50 6.09
CA ASN A 30 9.97 -12.45 5.17
C ASN A 30 9.83 -12.03 3.69
N GLU A 31 8.65 -11.56 3.31
CA GLU A 31 8.36 -11.06 1.95
C GLU A 31 9.30 -9.92 1.55
N PHE A 32 9.68 -9.06 2.51
CA PHE A 32 10.61 -7.97 2.29
C PHE A 32 12.09 -8.34 2.48
N GLY A 33 12.37 -9.61 2.74
CA GLY A 33 13.72 -10.16 2.78
C GLY A 33 14.40 -10.22 1.41
N THR A 34 15.61 -10.76 1.41
CA THR A 34 16.37 -11.15 0.22
C THR A 34 16.79 -12.61 0.37
N TYR A 35 17.40 -13.18 -0.67
CA TYR A 35 17.94 -14.54 -0.62
C TYR A 35 18.91 -14.74 0.56
N ASP A 36 19.80 -13.78 0.81
CA ASP A 36 20.80 -13.87 1.88
C ASP A 36 20.28 -13.39 3.25
N ILE A 37 19.29 -12.49 3.26
CA ILE A 37 18.76 -11.85 4.47
C ILE A 37 17.25 -12.05 4.49
N PRO A 38 16.77 -13.17 5.04
CA PRO A 38 15.41 -13.64 4.78
C PRO A 38 14.33 -12.77 5.40
N ASN A 39 14.63 -11.93 6.39
CA ASN A 39 13.64 -11.05 7.01
C ASN A 39 14.21 -9.64 7.15
N LYS A 40 13.40 -8.63 6.80
CA LYS A 40 13.74 -7.22 6.98
C LYS A 40 12.52 -6.43 7.47
N HIS A 41 12.78 -5.32 8.15
CA HIS A 41 11.77 -4.29 8.37
C HIS A 41 11.42 -3.57 7.07
N PHE A 42 10.19 -3.10 6.99
CA PHE A 42 9.69 -2.31 5.86
C PHE A 42 9.00 -1.03 6.31
N THR A 43 8.99 -0.77 7.62
CA THR A 43 8.59 0.49 8.23
C THR A 43 9.72 1.04 9.09
N ARG A 44 9.90 2.36 9.05
CA ARG A 44 10.86 3.04 9.93
C ARG A 44 10.52 2.81 11.40
N TYR A 45 9.22 2.78 11.74
CA TYR A 45 8.77 2.54 13.10
C TYR A 45 9.16 1.15 13.63
N GLY A 46 9.00 0.10 12.81
CA GLY A 46 9.41 -1.26 13.15
C GLY A 46 10.91 -1.35 13.46
N LEU A 47 11.73 -0.76 12.59
CA LEU A 47 13.19 -0.69 12.76
C LEU A 47 13.61 0.07 14.04
N GLU A 48 13.03 1.25 14.28
CA GLU A 48 13.34 2.11 15.44
C GLU A 48 13.06 1.44 16.79
N HIS A 49 12.03 0.59 16.83
CA HIS A 49 11.62 -0.12 18.04
C HIS A 49 12.11 -1.57 18.05
N SER A 50 12.87 -1.97 17.01
CA SER A 50 13.64 -3.19 17.03
C SER A 50 14.88 -2.98 17.91
N ASN A 51 15.35 -4.06 18.54
CA ASN A 51 16.65 -4.06 19.21
C ASN A 51 17.79 -4.44 18.25
N ALA A 52 17.54 -4.43 16.92
CA ALA A 52 18.46 -4.96 15.93
C ALA A 52 19.57 -3.98 15.54
N VAL A 53 19.26 -2.68 15.51
CA VAL A 53 20.23 -1.61 15.20
C VAL A 53 19.79 -0.30 15.87
N LYS A 54 20.75 0.48 16.36
CA LYS A 54 20.46 1.79 16.95
C LYS A 54 20.31 2.85 15.86
N VAL A 55 19.09 3.36 15.71
CA VAL A 55 18.77 4.49 14.81
C VAL A 55 18.19 5.64 15.62
N THR A 56 18.37 6.87 15.14
CA THR A 56 17.70 8.05 15.71
C THR A 56 16.22 7.99 15.35
N SER A 57 15.31 8.33 16.27
CA SER A 57 13.89 8.31 15.95
C SER A 57 13.50 9.44 15.00
N LEU A 58 12.46 9.25 14.19
CA LEU A 58 11.93 10.30 13.30
C LEU A 58 11.64 11.62 14.04
N LYS A 59 11.11 11.55 15.27
CA LYS A 59 10.81 12.75 16.07
C LYS A 59 12.07 13.49 16.49
N GLU A 60 13.12 12.76 16.87
CA GLU A 60 14.42 13.34 17.21
C GLU A 60 15.08 13.93 15.96
N GLU A 61 14.99 13.25 14.81
CA GLU A 61 15.48 13.78 13.53
C GLU A 61 14.77 15.07 13.14
N GLU A 62 13.44 15.13 13.24
CA GLU A 62 12.65 16.33 12.96
C GLU A 62 12.97 17.49 13.91
N THR A 63 13.15 17.20 15.20
CA THR A 63 13.49 18.21 16.21
C THR A 63 14.88 18.78 15.92
N ALA A 64 15.86 17.90 15.72
CA ALA A 64 17.22 18.30 15.37
C ALA A 64 17.26 19.09 14.05
N GLN A 65 16.46 18.71 13.06
CA GLN A 65 16.36 19.43 11.79
C GLN A 65 15.89 20.88 12.02
N LYS A 66 14.82 21.07 12.80
CA LYS A 66 14.28 22.41 13.12
C LYS A 66 15.28 23.26 13.89
N GLU A 67 15.96 22.68 14.88
CA GLU A 67 17.00 23.37 15.66
C GLU A 67 18.17 23.78 14.76
N LYS A 68 18.60 22.92 13.83
CA LYS A 68 19.65 23.23 12.85
C LYS A 68 19.24 24.35 11.91
N GLU A 69 18.00 24.33 11.42
CA GLU A 69 17.44 25.38 10.57
C GLU A 69 17.35 26.72 11.31
N GLU A 70 16.92 26.72 12.57
CA GLU A 70 16.87 27.92 13.39
C GLU A 70 18.28 28.47 13.72
N ALA A 71 19.22 27.60 14.06
CA ALA A 71 20.62 27.98 14.30
C ALA A 71 21.24 28.60 13.04
N LEU A 72 20.98 28.01 11.86
CA LEU A 72 21.39 28.60 10.59
C LEU A 72 20.70 29.94 10.33
N ARG A 73 19.42 30.08 10.67
CA ARG A 73 18.68 31.34 10.49
C ARG A 73 19.28 32.49 11.30
N LEU A 74 19.67 32.22 12.55
CA LEU A 74 20.19 33.21 13.50
C LEU A 74 21.69 33.52 13.31
N ALA A 75 22.44 32.62 12.69
CA ALA A 75 23.89 32.74 12.54
C ALA A 75 24.32 33.84 11.54
N SER A 76 25.46 34.47 11.84
CA SER A 76 26.16 35.36 10.89
C SER A 76 26.71 34.58 9.68
N SER A 77 27.12 35.28 8.62
CA SER A 77 27.60 34.64 7.40
C SER A 77 28.79 33.69 7.62
N ILE A 78 29.72 34.02 8.52
CA ILE A 78 30.88 33.17 8.82
C ILE A 78 30.47 31.96 9.67
N GLU A 79 29.57 32.16 10.64
CA GLU A 79 29.05 31.08 11.50
C GLU A 79 28.22 30.08 10.69
N LYS A 80 27.42 30.55 9.72
CA LYS A 80 26.68 29.68 8.80
C LYS A 80 27.59 28.69 8.08
N LEU A 81 28.71 29.16 7.54
CA LEU A 81 29.68 28.28 6.86
C LEU A 81 30.27 27.23 7.81
N ARG A 82 30.53 27.61 9.07
CA ARG A 82 31.02 26.66 10.10
C ARG A 82 29.96 25.63 10.47
N LEU A 83 28.71 26.06 10.70
CA LEU A 83 27.59 25.17 11.03
C LEU A 83 27.29 24.20 9.88
N GLN A 84 27.26 24.69 8.63
CA GLN A 84 27.09 23.83 7.45
C GLN A 84 28.16 22.75 7.36
N LYS A 85 29.43 23.10 7.63
CA LYS A 85 30.53 22.11 7.66
C LYS A 85 30.29 21.04 8.72
N VAL A 86 29.89 21.44 9.93
CA VAL A 86 29.59 20.48 11.03
C VAL A 86 28.43 19.56 10.65
N TYR A 87 27.33 20.11 10.13
CA TYR A 87 26.16 19.31 9.73
C TYR A 87 26.46 18.36 8.57
N LEU A 88 27.32 18.76 7.62
CA LEU A 88 27.81 17.87 6.58
C LEU A 88 28.64 16.73 7.17
N GLN A 89 29.51 17.00 8.13
CA GLN A 89 30.29 15.95 8.81
C GLN A 89 29.39 14.98 9.58
N GLU A 90 28.41 15.49 10.33
CA GLU A 90 27.42 14.64 11.01
C GLU A 90 26.63 13.77 10.04
N GLN A 91 26.20 14.33 8.90
CA GLN A 91 25.50 13.57 7.88
C GLN A 91 26.39 12.47 7.28
N MET A 92 27.66 12.79 6.99
CA MET A 92 28.62 11.81 6.49
C MET A 92 28.85 10.66 7.48
N GLU A 93 28.84 10.91 8.79
CA GLU A 93 28.94 9.83 9.78
C GLU A 93 27.65 9.00 9.85
N LYS A 94 26.48 9.61 9.74
CA LYS A 94 25.19 8.89 9.66
C LYS A 94 25.12 8.01 8.42
N ASP A 95 25.58 8.50 7.28
CA ASP A 95 25.55 7.78 6.02
C ASP A 95 26.47 6.54 6.00
N LYS A 96 27.39 6.41 6.97
CA LYS A 96 28.19 5.18 7.17
C LYS A 96 27.39 4.04 7.79
N LEU A 97 26.23 4.32 8.41
CA LEU A 97 25.40 3.30 9.03
C LEU A 97 24.71 2.48 7.93
N ASP A 98 25.18 1.25 7.73
CA ASP A 98 24.56 0.32 6.79
C ASP A 98 23.29 -0.29 7.40
N LEU A 99 22.13 0.12 6.87
CA LEU A 99 20.83 -0.41 7.25
C LEU A 99 20.35 -1.54 6.34
N THR A 100 21.09 -1.90 5.29
CA THR A 100 20.72 -2.92 4.32
C THR A 100 20.37 -4.28 4.95
N PRO A 101 21.00 -4.72 6.06
CA PRO A 101 20.63 -5.96 6.74
C PRO A 101 19.30 -5.90 7.49
N TYR A 102 18.79 -4.71 7.80
CA TYR A 102 17.67 -4.52 8.71
C TYR A 102 16.44 -3.93 8.03
N MET A 103 16.63 -3.13 6.98
CA MET A 103 15.57 -2.38 6.30
C MET A 103 15.51 -2.77 4.83
N ALA A 104 14.30 -3.00 4.34
CA ALA A 104 14.05 -3.21 2.92
C ALA A 104 14.36 -1.97 2.09
N ASP A 105 14.84 -2.18 0.87
CA ASP A 105 15.07 -1.09 -0.08
C ASP A 105 13.75 -0.34 -0.36
N SER A 106 13.79 0.99 -0.29
CA SER A 106 12.59 1.82 -0.46
C SER A 106 11.92 1.65 -1.83
N ASN A 107 12.67 1.32 -2.89
CA ASN A 107 12.12 1.03 -4.21
C ASN A 107 11.34 -0.29 -4.19
N VAL A 108 11.83 -1.31 -3.47
CA VAL A 108 11.11 -2.58 -3.30
C VAL A 108 9.79 -2.36 -2.56
N VAL A 109 9.83 -1.62 -1.44
CA VAL A 109 8.60 -1.26 -0.69
C VAL A 109 7.62 -0.48 -1.58
N THR A 110 8.14 0.45 -2.40
CA THR A 110 7.33 1.22 -3.35
C THR A 110 6.69 0.32 -4.40
N MET A 111 7.44 -0.65 -4.94
CA MET A 111 6.96 -1.60 -5.95
C MET A 111 5.87 -2.53 -5.44
N MET A 112 5.93 -2.91 -4.17
CA MET A 112 4.92 -3.78 -3.54
C MET A 112 3.65 -3.06 -3.12
N ASN A 113 3.58 -1.72 -3.26
CA ASN A 113 2.43 -0.93 -2.87
C ASN A 113 1.67 -0.37 -4.09
N PRO A 114 0.46 -0.88 -4.42
CA PRO A 114 -0.33 -0.40 -5.56
C PRO A 114 -0.67 1.09 -5.44
N MET A 115 -0.77 1.62 -4.22
CA MET A 115 -1.05 3.04 -3.98
C MET A 115 0.05 3.93 -4.56
N SER A 116 1.29 3.46 -4.70
CA SER A 116 2.39 4.25 -5.27
C SER A 116 2.15 4.60 -6.74
N PHE A 117 1.37 3.80 -7.46
CA PHE A 117 1.29 3.81 -8.93
C PHE A 117 0.05 4.50 -9.47
N ILE A 118 -1.07 4.43 -8.74
CA ILE A 118 -2.36 4.99 -9.18
C ILE A 118 -2.24 6.51 -9.32
N GLY A 119 -2.54 7.02 -10.53
CA GLY A 119 -2.52 8.45 -10.85
C GLY A 119 -1.20 8.98 -11.41
N ARG A 120 -0.17 8.14 -11.56
CA ARG A 120 1.10 8.55 -12.18
C ARG A 120 0.97 8.64 -13.71
N ALA A 121 1.55 9.69 -14.29
CA ALA A 121 1.45 9.98 -15.73
C ALA A 121 1.93 8.83 -16.64
N ASN A 122 2.94 8.08 -16.22
CA ASN A 122 3.56 7.01 -17.01
C ASN A 122 3.11 5.60 -16.55
N VAL A 123 1.98 5.49 -15.86
CA VAL A 123 1.45 4.20 -15.40
C VAL A 123 0.07 3.96 -15.99
N GLN A 124 -0.08 2.87 -16.72
CA GLN A 124 -1.38 2.41 -17.19
C GLN A 124 -2.09 1.60 -16.09
N THR A 125 -2.91 2.27 -15.29
CA THR A 125 -3.80 1.60 -14.34
C THR A 125 -5.02 1.00 -15.05
N ALA A 126 -5.33 -0.26 -14.77
CA ALA A 126 -6.51 -0.95 -15.31
C ALA A 126 -7.80 -0.11 -15.11
N PRO A 127 -8.71 -0.05 -16.10
CA PRO A 127 -9.85 0.84 -16.04
C PRO A 127 -10.98 0.35 -15.11
N ASN A 128 -11.09 -0.96 -14.90
CA ASN A 128 -12.17 -1.59 -14.13
C ASN A 128 -11.60 -2.40 -12.97
N TRP A 129 -12.13 -2.17 -11.77
CA TRP A 129 -11.73 -2.84 -10.53
C TRP A 129 -12.96 -3.36 -9.79
N ARG A 130 -12.87 -4.62 -9.32
CA ARG A 130 -13.83 -5.23 -8.40
C ARG A 130 -13.08 -5.62 -7.14
N ILE A 131 -13.46 -5.05 -6.00
CA ILE A 131 -12.77 -5.23 -4.73
C ILE A 131 -13.78 -5.72 -3.69
N ARG A 132 -13.40 -6.74 -2.92
CA ARG A 132 -14.18 -7.28 -1.81
C ARG A 132 -13.29 -7.38 -0.57
N HIS A 133 -13.90 -7.20 0.60
CA HIS A 133 -13.30 -7.50 1.91
C HIS A 133 -14.40 -8.01 2.82
N GLY A 134 -14.18 -9.10 3.55
CA GLY A 134 -15.19 -9.68 4.42
C GLY A 134 -15.53 -8.77 5.61
N ALA A 135 -16.80 -8.67 6.00
CA ALA A 135 -17.22 -7.94 7.20
C ALA A 135 -16.75 -8.60 8.50
N LEU A 136 -16.26 -9.84 8.45
CA LEU A 136 -15.64 -10.55 9.57
C LEU A 136 -14.15 -10.80 9.32
N ASP A 137 -13.59 -10.29 8.21
CA ASP A 137 -12.16 -10.37 7.89
C ASP A 137 -11.39 -9.38 8.76
N ARG A 138 -10.36 -9.90 9.45
CA ARG A 138 -9.55 -9.20 10.44
C ARG A 138 -8.07 -9.25 10.12
N ASP A 139 -7.71 -9.77 8.95
CA ASP A 139 -6.33 -9.98 8.53
C ASP A 139 -5.67 -8.65 8.16
N THR A 140 -6.49 -7.69 7.74
CA THR A 140 -6.16 -6.27 7.69
C THR A 140 -7.34 -5.39 8.08
N ALA A 141 -7.09 -4.12 8.35
CA ALA A 141 -8.15 -3.17 8.68
C ALA A 141 -9.03 -2.87 7.45
N LEU A 142 -10.35 -2.75 7.65
CA LEU A 142 -11.32 -2.34 6.60
C LEU A 142 -10.92 -1.05 5.86
N ALA A 143 -10.16 -0.17 6.53
CA ALA A 143 -9.65 1.05 5.94
C ALA A 143 -8.71 0.80 4.75
N ILE A 144 -7.93 -0.29 4.74
CA ILE A 144 -6.95 -0.56 3.68
C ILE A 144 -7.59 -0.76 2.30
N PRO A 145 -8.53 -1.72 2.11
CA PRO A 145 -9.21 -1.87 0.82
C PRO A 145 -10.11 -0.67 0.49
N ALA A 146 -10.69 0.00 1.50
CA ALA A 146 -11.49 1.20 1.28
C ALA A 146 -10.64 2.37 0.74
N MET A 147 -9.44 2.59 1.29
CA MET A 147 -8.50 3.61 0.81
C MET A 147 -8.06 3.34 -0.63
N LEU A 148 -7.78 2.07 -0.97
CA LEU A 148 -7.48 1.67 -2.36
C LEU A 148 -8.65 2.00 -3.29
N ALA A 149 -9.87 1.61 -2.92
CA ALA A 149 -11.06 1.89 -3.71
C ALA A 149 -11.29 3.40 -3.91
N VAL A 150 -11.10 4.21 -2.87
CA VAL A 150 -11.23 5.67 -2.96
C VAL A 150 -10.14 6.27 -3.85
N LYS A 151 -8.88 5.85 -3.71
CA LYS A 151 -7.79 6.36 -4.57
C LYS A 151 -8.02 6.04 -6.04
N LEU A 152 -8.50 4.83 -6.35
CA LEU A 152 -8.87 4.43 -7.71
C LEU A 152 -10.02 5.30 -8.26
N LYS A 153 -11.08 5.52 -7.49
CA LYS A 153 -12.20 6.38 -7.90
C LYS A 153 -11.77 7.82 -8.15
N ASN A 154 -10.91 8.38 -7.28
CA ASN A 154 -10.38 9.74 -7.43
C ASN A 154 -9.43 9.89 -8.62
N ASN A 155 -9.05 8.79 -9.29
CA ASN A 155 -8.24 8.76 -10.51
C ASN A 155 -9.04 8.16 -11.69
N ASP A 156 -10.35 8.41 -11.71
CA ASP A 156 -11.27 8.09 -12.81
C ASP A 156 -11.31 6.60 -13.19
N LYS A 157 -11.10 5.70 -12.22
CA LYS A 157 -11.27 4.26 -12.43
C LYS A 157 -12.68 3.82 -12.03
N ALA A 158 -13.25 2.89 -12.78
CA ALA A 158 -14.50 2.25 -12.44
C ALA A 158 -14.26 1.22 -11.32
N VAL A 159 -14.87 1.44 -10.15
CA VAL A 159 -14.64 0.60 -8.95
C VAL A 159 -15.96 0.08 -8.38
N ASP A 160 -16.12 -1.24 -8.40
CA ASP A 160 -17.13 -2.00 -7.67
C ASP A 160 -16.52 -2.51 -6.36
N PHE A 161 -16.64 -1.72 -5.28
CA PHE A 161 -16.16 -2.07 -3.95
C PHE A 161 -17.32 -2.44 -3.03
N LYS A 162 -17.19 -3.54 -2.28
CA LYS A 162 -18.12 -3.94 -1.23
C LYS A 162 -17.39 -4.55 -0.04
N VAL A 163 -17.93 -4.29 1.15
CA VAL A 163 -17.66 -5.09 2.34
C VAL A 163 -18.70 -6.21 2.38
N ALA A 164 -18.27 -7.46 2.23
CA ALA A 164 -19.16 -8.61 2.09
C ALA A 164 -19.66 -9.06 3.48
N TRP A 165 -20.96 -8.93 3.74
CA TRP A 165 -21.55 -9.31 5.02
C TRP A 165 -21.37 -10.80 5.30
N ASP A 166 -21.07 -11.15 6.56
CA ASP A 166 -20.88 -12.54 7.04
C ASP A 166 -19.67 -13.31 6.48
N TYR A 167 -18.83 -12.67 5.66
CA TYR A 167 -17.59 -13.28 5.16
C TYR A 167 -16.38 -12.88 6.01
N GLY A 168 -15.53 -13.87 6.29
CA GLY A 168 -14.21 -13.70 6.91
C GLY A 168 -13.10 -13.50 5.87
N HIS A 169 -11.91 -13.99 6.18
CA HIS A 169 -10.75 -13.96 5.28
C HIS A 169 -10.88 -15.04 4.20
N ASP A 170 -11.54 -14.70 3.09
CA ASP A 170 -11.88 -15.63 2.02
C ASP A 170 -11.96 -14.94 0.65
N GLY A 171 -11.97 -15.73 -0.42
CA GLY A 171 -12.09 -15.31 -1.81
C GLY A 171 -13.07 -16.19 -2.59
N ASP A 172 -13.39 -15.81 -3.83
CA ASP A 172 -14.21 -16.61 -4.77
C ASP A 172 -15.57 -17.11 -4.25
N TYR A 173 -16.09 -16.53 -3.17
CA TYR A 173 -17.38 -16.92 -2.59
C TYR A 173 -18.59 -16.33 -3.33
N ASP A 174 -18.37 -15.37 -4.24
CA ASP A 174 -19.41 -14.68 -5.03
C ASP A 174 -19.21 -14.80 -6.55
N LEU A 175 -18.82 -16.02 -7.02
CA LEU A 175 -18.55 -16.31 -8.43
C LEU A 175 -19.68 -15.91 -9.39
N PRO A 176 -20.99 -16.17 -9.12
CA PRO A 176 -22.05 -15.73 -10.02
C PRO A 176 -22.04 -14.21 -10.24
N GLU A 177 -21.85 -13.42 -9.19
CA GLU A 177 -21.77 -11.96 -9.25
C GLU A 177 -20.47 -11.48 -9.89
N LEU A 178 -19.36 -12.19 -9.67
CA LEU A 178 -18.08 -11.94 -10.33
C LEU A 178 -18.22 -12.13 -11.85
N PHE A 179 -18.75 -13.28 -12.29
CA PHE A 179 -18.94 -13.56 -13.72
C PHE A 179 -19.93 -12.60 -14.35
N ALA A 180 -21.04 -12.29 -13.67
CA ALA A 180 -21.98 -11.28 -14.14
C ALA A 180 -21.32 -9.89 -14.28
N TRP A 181 -20.39 -9.51 -13.38
CA TRP A 181 -19.61 -8.27 -13.51
C TRP A 181 -18.65 -8.33 -14.71
N THR A 182 -17.93 -9.43 -14.88
CA THR A 182 -17.04 -9.67 -16.03
C THR A 182 -17.79 -9.57 -17.36
N ASP A 183 -18.94 -10.23 -17.50
CA ASP A 183 -19.76 -10.20 -18.71
C ASP A 183 -20.19 -8.78 -19.08
N ARG A 184 -20.54 -7.96 -18.07
CA ARG A 184 -20.92 -6.55 -18.26
C ARG A 184 -19.76 -5.72 -18.78
N ILE A 185 -18.58 -5.82 -18.18
CA ILE A 185 -17.42 -5.01 -18.60
C ILE A 185 -16.85 -5.48 -19.94
N CYS A 186 -16.96 -6.76 -20.26
CA CYS A 186 -16.58 -7.35 -21.55
C CYS A 186 -17.62 -7.13 -22.65
N LYS A 187 -18.80 -6.60 -22.31
CA LYS A 187 -19.94 -6.37 -23.22
C LYS A 187 -20.31 -7.61 -24.02
N ILE A 188 -20.32 -8.78 -23.37
CA ILE A 188 -20.54 -10.06 -24.06
C ILE A 188 -21.90 -10.08 -24.77
N LYS A 189 -22.94 -9.53 -24.13
CA LYS A 189 -24.28 -9.40 -24.72
C LYS A 189 -24.29 -8.49 -25.95
N ASP A 190 -23.70 -7.30 -25.88
CA ASP A 190 -23.63 -6.38 -27.03
C ASP A 190 -22.92 -7.02 -28.24
N LYS A 191 -21.85 -7.79 -27.99
CA LYS A 191 -21.14 -8.54 -29.03
C LYS A 191 -21.98 -9.68 -29.60
N ALA A 192 -22.66 -10.45 -28.75
CA ALA A 192 -23.53 -11.53 -29.18
C ALA A 192 -24.69 -11.01 -30.05
N ASP A 193 -25.34 -9.93 -29.63
CA ASP A 193 -26.42 -9.28 -30.38
C ASP A 193 -25.93 -8.71 -31.72
N ALA A 194 -24.72 -8.13 -31.75
CA ALA A 194 -24.11 -7.65 -32.99
C ALA A 194 -23.83 -8.79 -33.99
N ILE A 195 -23.31 -9.93 -33.52
CA ILE A 195 -23.07 -11.13 -34.34
C ILE A 195 -24.40 -11.67 -34.90
N LEU A 196 -25.43 -11.79 -34.06
CA LEU A 196 -26.71 -12.34 -34.48
C LEU A 196 -27.38 -11.45 -35.55
N LYS A 197 -27.29 -10.12 -35.41
CA LYS A 197 -27.78 -9.18 -36.42
C LYS A 197 -27.04 -9.31 -37.75
N ASP A 198 -25.72 -9.49 -37.74
CA ASP A 198 -24.93 -9.70 -38.96
C ASP A 198 -25.31 -11.01 -39.68
N GLN A 199 -25.50 -12.09 -38.93
CA GLN A 199 -25.98 -13.38 -39.47
C GLN A 199 -27.36 -13.26 -40.13
N GLN A 200 -28.30 -12.59 -39.46
CA GLN A 200 -29.65 -12.36 -40.00
C GLN A 200 -29.64 -11.49 -41.27
N LYS A 201 -28.74 -10.51 -41.36
CA LYS A 201 -28.59 -9.66 -42.54
C LYS A 201 -28.06 -10.46 -43.74
N LYS A 202 -27.00 -11.25 -43.54
CA LYS A 202 -26.44 -12.11 -44.59
C LYS A 202 -27.42 -13.16 -45.11
N ALA A 203 -28.24 -13.73 -44.23
CA ALA A 203 -29.27 -14.68 -44.64
C ALA A 203 -30.33 -14.03 -45.55
N LYS A 204 -30.69 -12.75 -45.31
CA LYS A 204 -31.63 -12.00 -46.15
C LYS A 204 -31.05 -11.49 -47.46
N GLU A 205 -29.73 -11.39 -47.59
CA GLU A 205 -29.05 -11.01 -48.83
C GLU A 205 -28.83 -12.23 -49.77
N GLN A 206 -29.11 -13.44 -49.27
CA GLN A 206 -28.99 -14.70 -50.01
C GLN A 206 -30.35 -15.26 -50.47
N GLU A 207 -31.46 -14.64 -50.06
CA GLU A 207 -32.82 -14.84 -50.61
C GLU A 207 -33.13 -13.80 -51.69
#